data_AF-Q4T9R9-F1
#
_entry.id   AF-Q4T9R9-F1
#
_cell.length_a   1.000
_cell.length_b   1.000
_cell.length_c   1.000
_cell.angle_alpha   90.00
_cell.angle_beta   90.00
_cell.angle_gamma   90.00
#
_symmetry.space_group_name_H-M   'P 1'
#
loop_
_entity.id
_entity.type
_entity.pdbx_description
1 polymer ?
#
loop_
_entity_poly.entity_id
_entity_poly.type
_entity_poly.pdbx_seq_one_letter_code
_entity_poly.pdbx_strand_id
1 'polypeptide(L)' 'NVPAPYEVMESRLKEWILDLRGSGYVVTRPSIPVRALQIAKELGYADFKASNGWCTRFMNRH' A
#
# COMPACT_ATOMS: atom_id res chain seq x y z
N ASN A 1 -4.22 7.34 20.63
CA ASN A 1 -3.61 6.87 19.36
C ASN A 1 -4.56 7.18 18.24
N VAL A 2 -4.28 8.23 17.46
CA VAL A 2 -5.02 8.46 16.21
C VAL A 2 -4.46 7.48 15.19
N PRO A 3 -5.28 6.64 14.55
CA PRO A 3 -4.80 5.72 13.52
C PRO A 3 -4.08 6.51 12.42
N ALA A 4 -3.00 5.94 11.87
CA ALA A 4 -2.25 6.61 10.83
C ALA A 4 -3.20 6.89 9.64
N PRO A 5 -3.10 8.05 8.98
CA PRO A 5 -3.93 8.30 7.80
C PRO A 5 -3.70 7.17 6.80
N TYR A 6 -4.80 6.58 6.33
CA TYR A 6 -4.82 5.46 5.39
C TYR A 6 -4.39 4.08 5.94
N GLU A 7 -4.41 3.86 7.26
CA GLU A 7 -4.05 2.56 7.89
C GLU A 7 -4.81 1.35 7.31
N VAL A 8 -6.10 1.50 7.00
CA VAL A 8 -6.91 0.45 6.35
C VAL A 8 -6.40 0.12 4.95
N MET A 9 -5.98 1.13 4.20
CA MET A 9 -5.39 0.95 2.86
C MET A 9 -4.02 0.28 2.97
N GLU A 10 -3.15 0.73 3.90
CA GLU A 10 -1.83 0.13 4.13
C GLU A 10 -1.95 -1.35 4.52
N SER A 11 -2.96 -1.70 5.34
CA SER A 11 -3.24 -3.08 5.75
C SER A 11 -3.64 -3.96 4.57
N ARG A 12 -4.62 -3.53 3.75
CA ARG A 12 -5.02 -4.25 2.52
C ARG A 12 -3.88 -4.39 1.52
N LEU A 13 -3.04 -3.36 1.40
CA LEU A 13 -1.88 -3.40 0.53
C LEU A 13 -0.86 -4.42 1.03
N LYS A 14 -0.59 -4.46 2.35
CA LYS A 14 0.31 -5.43 2.97
C LYS A 14 -0.17 -6.86 2.76
N GLU A 15 -1.46 -7.13 2.97
CA GLU A 15 -2.06 -8.45 2.73
C GLU A 15 -1.85 -8.90 1.28
N TRP A 16 -2.16 -8.03 0.31
CA TRP A 16 -1.92 -8.32 -1.11
C TRP A 16 -0.44 -8.60 -1.43
N ILE A 17 0.50 -7.89 -0.81
CA ILE A 17 1.94 -8.16 -0.98
C ILE A 17 2.32 -9.54 -0.41
N LEU A 18 1.81 -9.89 0.77
CA LEU A 18 2.08 -11.17 1.42
C LEU A 18 1.51 -12.34 0.61
N ASP A 19 0.31 -12.20 0.06
CA ASP A 19 -0.33 -13.23 -0.77
C ASP A 19 0.49 -13.51 -2.04
N LEU A 20 0.95 -12.45 -2.73
CA LEU A 20 1.79 -12.60 -3.92
C LEU A 20 3.13 -13.24 -3.60
N ARG A 21 3.79 -12.81 -2.52
CA ARG A 21 5.06 -13.41 -2.07
C ARG A 21 4.89 -14.86 -1.64
N GLY A 22 3.81 -15.18 -0.92
CA GLY A 22 3.46 -16.55 -0.54
C GLY A 22 3.18 -17.46 -1.73
N SER A 23 2.72 -16.87 -2.84
CA SER A 23 2.49 -17.55 -4.12
C SER A 23 3.73 -17.58 -5.04
N GLY A 24 4.90 -17.13 -4.56
CA GLY A 24 6.16 -17.15 -5.30
C GLY A 24 6.38 -15.97 -6.26
N TYR A 25 5.50 -14.96 -6.26
CA TYR A 25 5.65 -13.77 -7.09
C TYR A 25 6.50 -12.70 -6.41
N VAL A 26 7.30 -12.00 -7.22
CA VAL A 26 8.05 -10.82 -6.78
C VAL A 26 7.18 -9.57 -6.93
N VAL A 27 6.97 -8.85 -5.83
CA VAL A 27 6.35 -7.51 -5.85
C VAL A 27 7.44 -6.48 -6.07
N THR A 28 7.36 -5.74 -7.18
CA THR A 28 8.31 -4.69 -7.52
C THR A 28 7.96 -3.37 -6.84
N ARG A 29 8.96 -2.54 -6.53
CA ARG A 29 8.73 -1.23 -5.92
C ARG A 29 7.74 -0.34 -6.70
N PRO A 30 7.72 -0.32 -8.05
CA PRO A 30 6.72 0.45 -8.81
C PRO A 30 5.30 -0.10 -8.72
N SER A 31 5.09 -1.40 -8.45
CA SER A 31 3.72 -1.96 -8.35
C SER A 31 3.03 -1.57 -7.04
N ILE A 32 3.79 -1.25 -6.00
CA ILE A 32 3.27 -0.85 -4.68
C ILE A 32 2.42 0.43 -4.77
N PRO A 33 2.92 1.58 -5.30
CA PRO A 33 2.09 2.77 -5.48
C PRO A 33 0.87 2.53 -6.37
N VAL A 34 1.01 1.75 -7.45
CA VAL A 34 -0.10 1.45 -8.37
C VAL A 34 -1.23 0.74 -7.64
N ARG A 35 -0.91 -0.32 -6.89
CA ARG A 35 -1.91 -1.05 -6.10
C ARG A 35 -2.48 -0.19 -4.96
N ALA A 36 -1.65 0.63 -4.31
CA ALA A 36 -2.08 1.53 -3.25
C ALA A 36 -3.13 2.54 -3.74
N LEU A 37 -2.93 3.13 -4.92
CA LEU A 37 -3.90 4.05 -5.54
C LEU A 37 -5.22 3.35 -5.88
N GLN A 38 -5.16 2.09 -6.33
CA GLN A 38 -6.36 1.30 -6.61
C GLN A 38 -7.17 1.06 -5.32
N ILE A 39 -6.52 0.61 -4.25
CA ILE A 39 -7.19 0.38 -2.95
C ILE A 39 -7.71 1.71 -2.38
N ALA A 40 -6.95 2.80 -2.50
CA ALA A 40 -7.39 4.12 -2.07
C ALA A 40 -8.66 4.57 -2.80
N LYS A 41 -8.76 4.32 -4.11
CA LYS A 41 -9.97 4.61 -4.89
C LYS A 41 -11.17 3.77 -4.41
N GLU A 42 -10.96 2.48 -4.15
CA GLU A 42 -12.00 1.58 -3.62
C GLU A 42 -12.50 2.01 -2.24
N LEU A 43 -11.64 2.64 -1.43
CA LEU A 43 -11.95 3.16 -0.09
C LEU A 43 -12.43 4.63 -0.07
N GLY A 44 -12.48 5.30 -1.23
CA GLY A 44 -12.88 6.71 -1.34
C GLY A 44 -11.83 7.72 -0.86
N TYR A 45 -10.56 7.32 -0.76
CA TYR A 45 -9.44 8.19 -0.36
C TYR A 45 -8.92 9.03 -1.54
N ALA A 46 -9.69 10.03 -1.94
CA ALA A 46 -9.40 10.88 -3.10
C ALA A 46 -8.07 11.67 -3.00
N ASP A 47 -7.66 12.02 -1.78
CA ASP A 47 -6.45 12.83 -1.53
C ASP A 47 -5.16 11.99 -1.40
N PHE A 48 -5.26 10.67 -1.52
CA PHE A 48 -4.10 9.81 -1.42
C PHE A 48 -3.24 9.85 -2.70
N LYS A 49 -1.97 10.29 -2.57
CA LYS A 49 -1.08 10.54 -3.73
C LYS A 49 -0.01 9.47 -3.97
N ALA A 50 0.02 8.40 -3.17
CA ALA A 50 1.02 7.33 -3.25
C ALA A 50 2.47 7.80 -3.55
N SER A 51 2.89 8.90 -2.92
CA SER A 51 4.14 9.58 -3.26
C SER A 51 5.36 8.68 -3.02
N ASN A 52 6.49 8.98 -3.67
CA ASN A 52 7.74 8.26 -3.42
C ASN A 52 8.13 8.22 -1.94
N GLY A 53 7.92 9.34 -1.22
CA GLY A 53 8.19 9.43 0.21
C GLY A 53 7.26 8.54 1.03
N TRP A 54 5.97 8.49 0.69
CA TRP A 54 5.03 7.56 1.32
C TRP A 54 5.42 6.10 1.03
N CYS A 55 5.73 5.76 -0.23
CA CYS A 55 6.10 4.39 -0.61
C CYS A 55 7.35 3.90 0.12
N THR A 56 8.39 4.74 0.24
CA THR A 56 9.58 4.42 1.05
C THR A 56 9.22 4.20 2.52
N ARG A 57 8.39 5.06 3.11
CA ARG A 57 7.97 4.90 4.52
C ARG A 57 7.13 3.63 4.73
N PHE A 58 6.23 3.32 3.80
CA PHE A 58 5.42 2.11 3.82
C PHE A 58 6.30 0.85 3.82
N MET A 59 7.26 0.75 2.88
CA MET A 59 8.18 -0.40 2.81
C MET A 59 9.14 -0.49 4.00
N ASN A 60 9.47 0.63 4.66
CA ASN A 60 10.30 0.59 5.86
C ASN A 60 9.50 0.15 7.11
N ARG A 61 8.17 0.31 7.10
CA ARG A 61 7.29 -0.02 8.22
C ARG A 61 6.80 -1.48 8.19
N HIS A 62 6.73 -2.08 6.99
CA HIS A 62 6.10 -3.38 6.72
C HIS A 62 7.01 -4.32 5.93
#